data_AF-A0A1M7US14-F1
#
_entry.id   AF-A0A1M7US14-F1
#
_cell.length_a   1.000
_cell.length_b   1.000
_cell.length_c   1.000
_cell.angle_alpha   90.00
_cell.angle_beta   90.00
_cell.angle_gamma   90.00
#
_symmetry.space_group_name_H-M   'P 1'
#
loop_
_entity.id
_entity.type
_entity.pdbx_description
1 polymer ?
#
loop_
_entity_poly.entity_id
_entity_poly.type
_entity_poly.pdbx_seq_one_letter_code
_entity_poly.pdbx_strand_id
1 'polypeptide(L)'
;MRRLVLCTAFGLLMSVANARDFGQWEGTDPEIRRWYQALMQPDNPAVSCCGEADAYWADSFEVDGDKYVAIVTDSRPDAPLRRKHVEVGTKIVVPNHKLKYDQSNPTGHGVIFLSRGDYVYCYVAPGGV
;
A
#
# COMPACT_ATOMS: atom_id res chain seq x y z
N MET A 1 -12.46 51.85 -6.89
CA MET A 1 -13.14 50.56 -7.16
C MET A 1 -12.12 49.44 -7.00
N ARG A 2 -12.33 48.57 -6.00
CA ARG A 2 -11.40 47.55 -5.49
C ARG A 2 -11.40 46.33 -6.43
N ARG A 3 -10.23 45.89 -6.91
CA ARG A 3 -10.07 44.67 -7.70
C ARG A 3 -10.21 43.46 -6.77
N LEU A 4 -11.21 42.61 -7.00
CA LEU A 4 -11.38 41.32 -6.34
C LEU A 4 -10.35 40.35 -6.93
N VAL A 5 -9.43 39.87 -6.09
CA VAL A 5 -8.51 38.77 -6.41
C VAL A 5 -9.27 37.46 -6.17
N LEU A 6 -9.53 36.68 -7.22
CA LEU A 6 -10.04 35.33 -7.11
C LEU A 6 -8.88 34.40 -6.70
N CYS A 7 -8.81 34.03 -5.43
CA CYS A 7 -7.98 32.91 -4.97
C CYS A 7 -8.72 31.60 -5.25
N THR A 8 -8.37 30.92 -6.34
CA THR A 8 -8.80 29.53 -6.58
C THR A 8 -8.02 28.60 -5.65
N ALA A 9 -8.63 28.21 -4.54
CA ALA A 9 -8.17 27.12 -3.70
C ALA A 9 -8.53 25.78 -4.37
N PHE A 10 -7.56 25.14 -5.00
CA PHE A 10 -7.69 23.77 -5.51
C PHE A 10 -7.48 22.81 -4.34
N GLY A 11 -8.55 22.53 -3.60
CA GLY A 11 -8.54 21.54 -2.52
C GLY A 11 -8.41 20.14 -3.10
N LEU A 12 -7.28 19.48 -2.86
CA LEU A 12 -7.12 18.04 -3.11
C LEU A 12 -8.13 17.28 -2.24
N LEU A 13 -9.22 16.82 -2.86
CA LEU A 13 -10.12 15.83 -2.27
C LEU A 13 -9.37 14.51 -2.16
N MET A 14 -8.63 14.32 -1.06
CA MET A 14 -8.07 13.02 -0.70
C MET A 14 -9.24 12.10 -0.38
N SER A 15 -9.65 11.31 -1.39
CA SER A 15 -10.66 10.28 -1.23
C SER A 15 -10.06 9.21 -0.32
N VAL A 16 -10.56 9.12 0.92
CA VAL A 16 -10.21 8.01 1.82
C VAL A 16 -10.65 6.72 1.16
N ALA A 17 -9.70 5.85 0.82
CA ALA A 17 -10.06 4.55 0.30
C ALA A 17 -10.61 3.69 1.43
N ASN A 18 -11.75 3.04 1.19
CA ASN A 18 -12.29 2.05 2.10
C ASN A 18 -11.43 0.78 2.02
N ALA A 19 -10.36 0.73 2.81
CA ALA A 19 -9.64 -0.50 3.10
C ALA A 19 -10.56 -1.48 3.84
N ARG A 20 -10.55 -2.75 3.43
CA ARG A 20 -11.17 -3.83 4.22
C ARG A 20 -10.63 -3.77 5.64
N ASP A 21 -11.47 -3.82 6.67
CA ASP A 21 -11.05 -3.75 8.09
C ASP A 21 -11.71 -4.89 8.87
N PHE A 22 -10.93 -5.92 9.21
CA PHE A 22 -11.36 -7.03 10.06
C PHE A 22 -10.69 -7.01 11.44
N GLY A 23 -10.31 -5.82 11.93
CA GLY A 23 -9.54 -5.68 13.18
C GLY A 23 -8.03 -5.73 12.97
N GLN A 24 -7.59 -5.76 11.70
CA GLN A 24 -6.18 -5.76 11.31
C GLN A 24 -5.41 -4.49 11.73
N TRP A 25 -6.14 -3.42 12.05
CA TRP A 25 -5.62 -2.14 12.53
C TRP A 25 -5.99 -1.87 14.00
N GLU A 26 -6.70 -2.80 14.66
CA GLU A 26 -7.05 -2.64 16.08
C GLU A 26 -5.76 -2.67 16.92
N GLY A 27 -5.53 -1.62 17.70
CA GLY A 27 -4.32 -1.45 18.50
C GLY A 27 -3.10 -0.93 17.74
N THR A 28 -3.22 -0.60 16.45
CA THR A 28 -2.17 0.09 15.69
C THR A 28 -2.30 1.61 15.84
N ASP A 29 -1.19 2.36 15.68
CA ASP A 29 -1.22 3.82 15.68
C ASP A 29 -2.24 4.33 14.64
N PRO A 30 -3.17 5.25 15.01
CA PRO A 30 -4.11 5.86 14.06
C PRO A 30 -3.46 6.47 12.82
N GLU A 31 -2.20 6.93 12.91
CA GLU A 31 -1.45 7.44 11.76
C GLU A 31 -1.14 6.33 10.74
N ILE A 32 -0.70 5.16 11.19
CA ILE A 32 -0.44 4.00 10.33
C ILE A 32 -1.73 3.57 9.64
N ARG A 33 -2.85 3.50 10.37
CA ARG A 33 -4.16 3.16 9.80
C ARG A 33 -4.53 4.14 8.67
N ARG A 34 -4.40 5.45 8.90
CA ARG A 34 -4.72 6.47 7.89
C ARG A 34 -3.81 6.38 6.68
N TRP A 35 -2.52 6.08 6.89
CA TRP A 35 -1.57 5.86 5.81
C TRP A 35 -2.03 4.73 4.89
N TYR A 36 -2.35 3.56 5.44
CA TYR A 36 -2.88 2.43 4.67
C TYR A 36 -4.15 2.79 3.87
N GLN A 37 -5.05 3.56 4.47
CA GLN A 37 -6.30 4.03 3.83
C GLN A 37 -6.08 5.10 2.77
N ALA A 38 -4.95 5.82 2.79
CA ALA A 38 -4.64 6.89 1.83
C ALA A 38 -3.85 6.39 0.62
N LEU A 39 -3.33 5.17 0.65
CA LEU A 39 -2.54 4.62 -0.45
C LEU A 39 -3.40 4.35 -1.69
N MET A 40 -3.12 5.08 -2.76
CA MET A 40 -3.69 4.89 -4.11
C MET A 40 -2.70 4.22 -5.06
N GLN A 41 -3.15 3.52 -6.09
CA GLN A 41 -2.23 2.89 -7.04
C GLN A 41 -1.44 3.95 -7.83
N PRO A 42 -0.12 3.76 -8.03
CA PRO A 42 0.71 4.73 -8.73
C PRO A 42 0.36 4.89 -10.22
N ASP A 43 -0.13 3.84 -10.88
CA ASP A 43 -0.59 3.85 -12.27
C ASP A 43 -2.08 4.18 -12.44
N ASN A 44 -2.88 4.06 -11.36
CA ASN A 44 -4.28 4.44 -11.35
C ASN A 44 -4.68 5.09 -10.02
N PRO A 45 -4.42 6.41 -9.84
CA PRO A 45 -4.65 7.11 -8.58
C PRO A 45 -6.12 7.19 -8.13
N ALA A 46 -7.07 6.79 -8.97
CA ALA A 46 -8.48 6.68 -8.60
C ALA A 46 -8.81 5.37 -7.86
N VAL A 47 -7.87 4.42 -7.79
CA VAL A 47 -8.06 3.11 -7.17
C VAL A 47 -7.10 2.92 -6.00
N SER A 48 -7.60 2.41 -4.88
CA SER A 48 -6.81 2.13 -3.69
C SER A 48 -5.81 0.99 -3.86
N CYS A 49 -4.68 1.06 -3.14
CA CYS A 49 -3.82 -0.08 -2.88
C CYS A 49 -4.47 -1.12 -1.96
N CYS A 50 -5.23 -0.68 -0.96
CA CYS A 50 -5.72 -1.54 0.12
C CYS A 50 -7.14 -2.08 -0.09
N GLY A 51 -8.02 -1.37 -0.82
CA GLY A 51 -9.46 -1.66 -0.94
C GLY A 51 -9.88 -3.14 -0.82
N GLU A 52 -9.88 -3.86 -1.94
CA GLU A 52 -10.12 -5.32 -2.00
C GLU A 52 -8.85 -6.16 -1.73
N ALA A 53 -7.71 -5.50 -1.54
CA ALA A 53 -6.41 -6.15 -1.47
C ALA A 53 -6.04 -6.55 -0.04
N ASP A 54 -5.31 -7.65 0.09
CA ASP A 54 -4.68 -8.06 1.32
C ASP A 54 -3.25 -7.51 1.38
N ALA A 55 -2.88 -6.93 2.52
CA ALA A 55 -1.54 -6.42 2.77
C ALA A 55 -0.67 -7.50 3.44
N TYR A 56 0.51 -7.74 2.86
CA TYR A 56 1.52 -8.63 3.41
C TYR A 56 2.82 -7.87 3.62
N TRP A 57 3.50 -8.16 4.73
CA TRP A 57 4.89 -7.75 4.90
C TRP A 57 5.77 -8.46 3.86
N ALA A 58 6.58 -7.67 3.18
CA ALA A 58 7.54 -8.09 2.19
C ALA A 58 8.81 -7.24 2.36
N ASP A 59 9.47 -7.45 3.50
CA ASP A 59 10.61 -6.64 3.95
C ASP A 59 11.92 -6.97 3.22
N SER A 60 11.92 -8.01 2.39
CA SER A 60 13.06 -8.43 1.59
C SER A 60 12.72 -8.31 0.11
N PHE A 61 13.69 -7.91 -0.71
CA PHE A 61 13.52 -7.85 -2.15
C PHE A 61 14.82 -8.15 -2.88
N GLU A 62 14.66 -8.65 -4.11
CA GLU A 62 15.73 -8.78 -5.10
C GLU A 62 15.47 -7.80 -6.25
N VAL A 63 16.53 -7.32 -6.88
CA VAL A 63 16.45 -6.51 -8.10
C VAL A 63 17.24 -7.25 -9.18
N ASP A 64 16.55 -7.66 -10.23
CA ASP A 64 17.14 -8.29 -11.42
C ASP A 64 16.92 -7.38 -12.63
N GLY A 65 17.95 -6.60 -12.97
CA GLY A 65 17.86 -5.57 -14.00
C GLY A 65 16.83 -4.51 -13.64
N ASP A 66 15.74 -4.45 -14.41
CA ASP A 66 14.62 -3.55 -14.17
C ASP A 66 13.49 -4.19 -13.36
N LYS A 67 13.60 -5.46 -12.95
CA LYS A 67 12.52 -6.17 -12.25
C LYS A 67 12.74 -6.14 -10.75
N TYR A 68 11.74 -5.66 -10.02
CA TYR A 68 11.67 -5.85 -8.56
C TYR A 68 10.99 -7.17 -8.22
N VAL A 69 11.58 -7.93 -7.31
CA VAL A 69 11.00 -9.16 -6.77
C VAL A 69 10.84 -8.99 -5.28
N ALA A 70 9.60 -8.80 -4.83
CA ALA A 70 9.27 -8.73 -3.42
C ALA A 70 9.26 -10.14 -2.81
N ILE A 71 9.82 -10.30 -1.62
CA ILE A 71 9.88 -11.57 -0.90
C ILE A 71 9.04 -11.43 0.36
N VAL A 72 7.99 -12.25 0.48
CA VAL A 72 7.06 -12.19 1.60
C VAL A 72 7.76 -12.59 2.90
N THR A 73 7.64 -11.74 3.92
CA THR A 73 8.18 -11.94 5.28
C THR A 73 7.08 -12.02 6.34
N ASP A 74 5.82 -11.89 5.92
CA ASP A 74 4.67 -11.85 6.82
C ASP A 74 4.39 -13.22 7.48
N SER A 75 4.68 -13.30 8.78
CA SER A 75 4.42 -14.49 9.59
C SER A 75 3.09 -14.42 10.35
N ARG A 76 2.28 -13.37 10.15
CA ARG A 76 1.01 -13.20 10.87
C ARG A 76 0.00 -14.26 10.42
N PRO A 77 -0.86 -14.77 11.33
CA PRO A 77 -1.86 -15.76 10.96
C PRO A 77 -2.91 -15.17 10.01
N ASP A 78 -3.34 -15.94 9.01
CA ASP A 78 -4.33 -15.46 8.03
C ASP A 78 -5.76 -15.53 8.51
N ALA A 79 -6.08 -16.50 9.39
CA ALA A 79 -7.45 -16.75 9.84
C ALA A 79 -8.10 -15.50 10.48
N PRO A 80 -7.43 -14.73 11.36
CA PRO A 80 -7.98 -13.48 11.87
C PRO A 80 -8.20 -12.41 10.79
N LEU A 81 -7.34 -12.37 9.78
CA LEU A 81 -7.35 -11.36 8.71
C LEU A 81 -8.25 -11.74 7.53
N ARG A 82 -8.76 -12.97 7.51
CA ARG A 82 -9.58 -13.58 6.43
C ARG A 82 -8.94 -13.45 5.03
N ARG A 83 -7.60 -13.42 5.01
CA ARG A 83 -6.78 -13.27 3.81
C ARG A 83 -6.40 -14.63 3.21
N LYS A 84 -5.96 -14.62 1.96
CA LYS A 84 -5.35 -15.79 1.33
C LYS A 84 -4.01 -16.09 2.04
N HIS A 85 -3.68 -17.36 2.27
CA HIS A 85 -2.35 -17.70 2.79
C HIS A 85 -1.28 -17.44 1.72
N VAL A 86 -0.20 -16.77 2.12
CA VAL A 86 1.02 -16.61 1.33
C VAL A 86 2.20 -17.00 2.21
N GLU A 87 2.96 -18.00 1.77
CA GLU A 87 4.08 -18.54 2.55
C GLU A 87 5.23 -17.51 2.67
N VAL A 88 5.87 -17.47 3.84
CA VAL A 88 7.11 -16.71 4.03
C VAL A 88 8.19 -17.24 3.07
N GLY A 89 8.87 -16.33 2.37
CA GLY A 89 9.83 -16.65 1.32
C GLY A 89 9.23 -16.66 -0.09
N THR A 90 7.91 -16.54 -0.24
CA THR A 90 7.27 -16.42 -1.56
C THR A 90 7.83 -15.22 -2.31
N LYS A 91 8.32 -15.46 -3.54
CA LYS A 91 8.85 -14.44 -4.44
C LYS A 91 7.78 -13.96 -5.40
N ILE A 92 7.53 -12.66 -5.43
CA ILE A 92 6.51 -12.03 -6.27
C ILE A 92 7.17 -10.98 -7.15
N VAL A 93 7.07 -11.16 -8.47
CA VAL A 93 7.54 -10.17 -9.43
C VAL A 93 6.60 -8.97 -9.39
N VAL A 94 7.15 -7.80 -9.12
CA VAL A 94 6.43 -6.54 -9.01
C VAL A 94 6.56 -5.79 -10.35
N PRO A 95 5.45 -5.51 -11.05
CA PRO A 95 5.51 -4.63 -12.21
C PRO A 95 5.99 -3.23 -11.81
N ASN A 96 6.90 -2.64 -12.59
CA ASN A 96 7.53 -1.37 -12.21
C ASN A 96 6.55 -0.22 -11.98
N HIS A 97 5.44 -0.20 -12.74
CA HIS A 97 4.38 0.79 -12.58
C HIS A 97 3.50 0.56 -11.33
N LYS A 98 3.79 -0.47 -10.51
CA LYS A 98 3.14 -0.74 -9.21
C LYS A 98 4.02 -0.37 -8.02
N LEU A 99 5.27 0.03 -8.27
CA LEU A 99 6.20 0.44 -7.23
C LEU A 99 5.82 1.81 -6.68
N LYS A 100 5.78 1.91 -5.35
CA LYS A 100 5.43 3.12 -4.61
C LYS A 100 6.68 3.76 -4.01
N TYR A 101 6.93 5.02 -4.37
CA TYR A 101 8.07 5.83 -3.90
C TYR A 101 7.67 7.22 -3.38
N ASP A 102 6.39 7.60 -3.51
CA ASP A 102 5.89 8.97 -3.37
C ASP A 102 5.35 9.28 -1.97
N GLN A 103 5.29 8.30 -1.07
CA GLN A 103 4.80 8.47 0.31
C GLN A 103 5.80 7.89 1.30
N SER A 104 6.07 8.63 2.38
CA SER A 104 6.79 8.10 3.54
C SER A 104 6.05 6.87 4.06
N ASN A 105 6.78 5.85 4.49
CA ASN A 105 6.20 4.61 5.00
C ASN A 105 6.41 4.53 6.53
N PRO A 106 5.41 4.93 7.33
CA PRO A 106 5.54 4.97 8.79
C PRO A 106 5.55 3.58 9.44
N THR A 107 5.32 2.51 8.66
CA THR A 107 5.25 1.15 9.20
C THR A 107 6.62 0.53 9.46
N GLY A 108 7.67 1.05 8.82
CA GLY A 108 9.00 0.44 8.83
C GLY A 108 9.11 -0.89 8.06
N HIS A 109 8.01 -1.39 7.50
CA HIS A 109 7.94 -2.64 6.75
C HIS A 109 7.90 -2.41 5.25
N GLY A 110 8.46 -3.32 4.45
CA GLY A 110 8.06 -3.45 3.05
C GLY A 110 6.65 -4.02 3.00
N VAL A 111 5.77 -3.47 2.15
CA VAL A 111 4.37 -3.91 2.10
C VAL A 111 3.92 -4.15 0.67
N ILE A 112 3.46 -5.37 0.40
CA ILE A 112 2.85 -5.74 -0.87
C ILE A 112 1.34 -5.93 -0.70
N PHE A 113 0.57 -5.35 -1.62
CA PHE A 113 -0.89 -5.42 -1.64
C PHE A 113 -1.33 -6.36 -2.78
N LEU A 114 -1.99 -7.46 -2.43
CA LEU A 114 -2.36 -8.51 -3.38
C LEU A 114 -3.87 -8.68 -3.45
N SER A 115 -4.39 -8.89 -4.66
CA SER A 115 -5.74 -9.43 -4.84
C SER A 115 -5.80 -10.90 -4.42
N ARG A 116 -7.01 -11.45 -4.28
CA ARG A 116 -7.19 -12.91 -4.07
C ARG A 116 -6.63 -13.77 -5.21
N GLY A 117 -6.42 -13.19 -6.39
CA GLY A 117 -5.85 -13.83 -7.58
C GLY A 117 -4.38 -13.47 -7.83
N ASP A 118 -3.65 -13.04 -6.80
CA ASP A 118 -2.20 -12.70 -6.85
C ASP A 118 -1.83 -11.49 -7.72
N TYR A 119 -2.81 -10.66 -8.07
CA TYR A 119 -2.54 -9.40 -8.75
C TYR A 119 -1.94 -8.39 -7.78
N VAL A 120 -0.81 -7.79 -8.15
CA VAL A 120 -0.14 -6.74 -7.38
C VAL A 120 -0.84 -5.40 -7.58
N TYR A 121 -1.47 -4.91 -6.52
CA TYR A 121 -2.05 -3.56 -6.49
C TYR A 121 -0.97 -2.51 -6.27
N CYS A 122 -0.11 -2.72 -5.28
CA CYS A 122 0.99 -1.81 -4.94
C CYS A 122 2.09 -2.60 -4.25
N TYR A 123 3.33 -2.14 -4.40
CA TYR A 123 4.43 -2.55 -3.54
C TYR A 123 5.15 -1.30 -3.03
N VAL A 124 5.13 -1.13 -1.71
CA VAL A 124 5.93 -0.14 -1.00
C VAL A 124 7.18 -0.85 -0.54
N ALA A 125 8.32 -0.52 -1.13
CA ALA A 125 9.59 -1.15 -0.77
C ALA A 125 9.96 -0.82 0.69
N PRO A 126 10.67 -1.73 1.38
CA PRO A 126 11.25 -1.44 2.68
C PRO A 126 12.29 -0.33 2.52
N GLY A 127 11.98 0.83 3.09
CA GLY A 127 12.77 2.05 2.94
C GLY A 127 11.93 3.24 3.37
N GLY A 128 12.22 3.78 4.55
CA GLY A 128 11.41 4.84 5.15
C GLY A 128 12.06 5.49 6.34
N VAL A 129 13.22 6.13 6.13
CA VAL A 129 13.59 7.45 6.66
C VAL A 129 14.45 8.18 5.64
#